data_AF-A0A150QRD9-F1
#
_entry.id   AF-A0A150QRD9-F1
#
_cell.length_a   1.000
_cell.length_b   1.000
_cell.length_c   1.000
_cell.angle_alpha   90.00
_cell.angle_beta   90.00
_cell.angle_gamma   90.00
#
_symmetry.space_group_name_H-M   'P 1'
#
loop_
_entity.id
_entity.type
_entity.pdbx_description
1 polymer ?
#
loop_
_entity_poly.entity_id
_entity_poly.type
_entity_poly.pdbx_seq_one_letter_code
_entity_poly.pdbx_strand_id
1 'polypeptide(L)'
;MISLAIALSGALAGCGLIGERTCEYDGVDYRPGDTFPDRDGCNGCSCTEDGDVACTLMACTQGCVWKGVTHAPGASFPAGDGCNRCACSSDGTVACTEMACAGACTYDGYPYMPGESFPASDGCNTCTCGEDGSAACTEEGCPEGCTYGGVEYQQGDSFGSLDGCNTCTCTPGGGVACTERYCGCDPSREWWRQYVTTSPEECAVIDLACTGGLTSVSNECGCGCEQDPSCPPSFDCKPPLACDLDEIQRRCPYSAIDR
;
A
#
# COMPACT_ATOMS: atom_id res chain seq x y z
N MET A 1 55.46 -38.29 60.03
CA MET A 1 54.12 -37.78 59.68
C MET A 1 54.05 -37.81 58.15
N ILE A 2 53.69 -38.97 57.59
CA ILE A 2 52.43 -39.19 56.83
C ILE A 2 52.44 -38.29 55.58
N SER A 3 52.44 -38.75 54.32
CA SER A 3 52.15 -40.04 53.70
C SER A 3 52.49 -39.88 52.20
N LEU A 4 52.97 -40.92 51.51
CA LEU A 4 52.25 -41.64 50.43
C LEU A 4 52.16 -40.84 49.10
N ALA A 5 52.51 -41.30 47.89
CA ALA A 5 53.00 -42.56 47.34
C ALA A 5 53.25 -42.35 45.82
N ILE A 6 54.15 -43.18 45.26
CA ILE A 6 54.02 -43.95 43.99
C ILE A 6 53.65 -43.13 42.73
N ALA A 7 54.62 -42.82 41.86
CA ALA A 7 55.03 -43.61 40.70
C ALA A 7 53.90 -43.93 39.71
N LEU A 8 53.99 -43.42 38.47
CA LEU A 8 54.26 -44.24 37.29
C LEU A 8 54.30 -43.37 36.03
N SER A 9 55.28 -43.69 35.21
CA SER A 9 55.48 -43.30 33.82
C SER A 9 54.22 -43.52 32.97
N GLY A 10 53.93 -42.58 32.06
CA GLY A 10 52.93 -42.76 31.01
C GLY A 10 53.31 -41.93 29.80
N ALA A 11 53.92 -42.56 28.82
CA ALA A 11 54.14 -42.00 27.50
C ALA A 11 52.78 -41.77 26.80
N LEU A 12 52.59 -40.59 26.21
CA LEU A 12 51.59 -40.33 25.18
C LEU A 12 52.33 -39.63 24.04
N ALA A 13 52.72 -40.38 23.02
CA ALA A 13 51.89 -40.78 21.87
C ALA A 13 51.98 -39.71 20.79
N GLY A 14 52.46 -40.15 19.62
CA GLY A 14 52.83 -39.32 18.50
C GLY A 14 51.71 -38.38 18.04
N CYS A 15 52.13 -37.20 17.62
CA CYS A 15 51.34 -36.33 16.76
C CYS A 15 51.27 -37.01 15.37
N GLY A 16 50.36 -37.97 15.24
CA GLY A 16 49.90 -38.42 13.94
C GLY A 16 49.14 -37.26 13.31
N LEU A 17 49.64 -36.76 12.18
CA LEU A 17 48.91 -35.86 11.30
C LEU A 17 47.68 -36.59 10.77
N ILE A 18 46.58 -36.58 11.53
CA ILE A 18 45.24 -36.78 10.97
C ILE A 18 44.93 -35.48 10.25
N GLY A 19 45.32 -35.39 8.97
CA GLY A 19 44.84 -34.32 8.12
C GLY A 19 43.31 -34.43 8.09
N GLU A 20 42.62 -33.42 8.58
CA GLU A 20 41.19 -33.24 8.34
C GLU A 20 40.99 -33.39 6.83
N ARG A 21 40.22 -34.41 6.39
CA ARG A 21 39.99 -34.64 4.96
C ARG A 21 39.05 -33.55 4.48
N THR A 22 39.57 -32.60 3.72
CA THR A 22 38.79 -31.56 3.06
C THR A 22 38.22 -32.09 1.75
N CYS A 23 37.09 -31.52 1.32
CA CYS A 23 36.53 -31.74 0.00
C CYS A 23 36.94 -30.59 -0.93
N GLU A 24 37.47 -30.88 -2.10
CA GLU A 24 37.65 -29.87 -3.15
C GLU A 24 36.43 -29.90 -4.09
N TYR A 25 35.74 -28.76 -4.23
CA TYR A 25 34.66 -28.59 -5.21
C TYR A 25 34.80 -27.25 -5.93
N ASP A 26 34.87 -27.29 -7.26
CA ASP A 26 35.08 -26.13 -8.13
C ASP A 26 36.30 -25.26 -7.75
N GLY A 27 37.40 -25.92 -7.35
CA GLY A 27 38.63 -25.24 -6.93
C GLY A 27 38.52 -24.51 -5.58
N VAL A 28 37.47 -24.79 -4.80
CA VAL A 28 37.30 -24.32 -3.42
C VAL A 28 37.38 -25.51 -2.47
N ASP A 29 38.18 -25.36 -1.41
CA ASP A 29 38.30 -26.35 -0.33
C ASP A 29 37.22 -26.14 0.74
N TYR A 30 36.48 -27.20 1.04
CA TYR A 30 35.44 -27.27 2.06
C TYR A 30 35.82 -28.23 3.18
N ARG A 31 35.39 -27.94 4.40
CA ARG A 31 35.58 -28.80 5.56
C ARG A 31 34.44 -29.81 5.69
N PRO A 32 34.67 -30.97 6.31
CA PRO A 32 33.60 -31.86 6.71
C PRO A 32 32.44 -31.13 7.41
N GLY A 33 31.22 -31.36 6.94
CA GLY A 33 30.00 -30.71 7.42
C GLY A 33 29.60 -29.43 6.69
N ASP A 34 30.47 -28.85 5.86
CA ASP A 34 30.11 -27.68 5.04
C ASP A 34 29.02 -28.03 4.03
N THR A 35 28.12 -27.06 3.77
CA THR A 35 27.11 -27.12 2.71
C THR A 35 27.29 -25.95 1.75
N PHE A 36 27.12 -26.19 0.45
CA PHE A 36 27.37 -25.21 -0.61
C PHE A 36 26.48 -25.47 -1.84
N PRO A 37 26.17 -24.45 -2.66
CA PRO A 37 25.37 -24.63 -3.87
C PRO A 37 26.16 -25.37 -4.96
N ASP A 38 25.48 -26.21 -5.75
CA ASP A 38 26.02 -26.77 -6.99
C ASP A 38 26.05 -25.70 -8.11
N ARG A 39 26.85 -25.94 -9.15
CA ARG A 39 26.95 -25.08 -10.34
C ARG A 39 25.66 -24.99 -11.13
N ASP A 40 24.79 -25.99 -11.03
CA ASP A 40 23.47 -25.97 -11.68
C ASP A 40 22.48 -24.97 -11.06
N GLY A 41 22.84 -24.37 -9.91
CA GLY A 41 22.08 -23.31 -9.26
C GLY A 41 20.79 -23.75 -8.58
N CYS A 42 20.48 -25.06 -8.55
CA CYS A 42 19.31 -25.59 -7.88
C CYS A 42 19.61 -26.73 -6.91
N ASN A 43 20.71 -27.46 -7.12
CA ASN A 43 21.16 -28.50 -6.22
C ASN A 43 22.05 -27.93 -5.11
N GLY A 44 21.99 -28.58 -3.96
CA GLY A 44 22.87 -28.30 -2.82
C GLY A 44 23.82 -29.47 -2.63
N CYS A 45 25.06 -29.17 -2.30
CA CYS A 45 26.12 -30.13 -2.00
C CYS A 45 26.55 -30.03 -0.54
N SER A 46 27.10 -31.11 -0.01
CA SER A 46 27.74 -31.15 1.30
C SER A 46 29.07 -31.91 1.24
N CYS A 47 30.02 -31.48 2.08
CA CYS A 47 31.26 -32.22 2.31
C CYS A 47 31.07 -33.24 3.44
N THR A 48 31.31 -34.51 3.17
CA THR A 48 31.16 -35.60 4.15
C THR A 48 32.38 -35.69 5.07
N GLU A 49 32.21 -36.36 6.22
CA GLU A 49 33.31 -36.67 7.16
C GLU A 49 34.44 -37.52 6.53
N ASP A 50 34.13 -38.24 5.45
CA ASP A 50 35.10 -39.05 4.73
C ASP A 50 35.92 -38.26 3.69
N GLY A 51 35.55 -37.00 3.43
CA GLY A 51 36.18 -36.12 2.44
C GLY A 51 35.54 -36.19 1.04
N ASP A 52 34.31 -36.69 0.92
CA ASP A 52 33.58 -36.78 -0.34
C ASP A 52 32.54 -35.66 -0.48
N VAL A 53 32.28 -35.21 -1.71
CA VAL A 53 31.18 -34.28 -2.02
C VAL A 53 29.92 -35.06 -2.36
N ALA A 54 28.83 -34.79 -1.62
CA ALA A 54 27.51 -35.35 -1.89
C ALA A 54 26.53 -34.24 -2.28
N CYS A 55 25.98 -34.30 -3.48
CA CYS A 55 25.01 -33.32 -3.97
C CYS A 55 23.60 -33.91 -4.09
N THR A 56 22.58 -33.07 -3.94
CA THR A 56 21.23 -33.43 -4.34
C THR A 56 21.17 -33.62 -5.86
N LEU A 57 20.23 -34.45 -6.33
CA LEU A 57 20.00 -34.71 -7.75
C LEU A 57 18.57 -34.30 -8.14
N MET A 58 18.27 -33.03 -7.93
CA MET A 58 17.03 -32.40 -8.38
C MET A 58 17.16 -32.06 -9.88
N ALA A 59 16.08 -32.29 -10.63
CA ALA A 59 15.98 -31.78 -11.98
C ALA A 59 15.82 -30.24 -11.90
N CYS A 60 16.89 -29.50 -12.24
CA CYS A 60 16.82 -28.05 -12.27
C CYS A 60 15.89 -27.60 -13.38
N THR A 61 14.86 -26.84 -13.01
CA THR A 61 13.94 -26.23 -13.97
C THR A 61 14.45 -24.85 -14.34
N GLN A 62 14.67 -24.62 -15.63
CA GLN A 62 15.16 -23.33 -16.13
C GLN A 62 13.99 -22.44 -16.52
N GLY A 63 13.97 -21.20 -16.01
CA GLY A 63 13.05 -20.18 -16.52
C GLY A 63 13.32 -19.86 -17.99
N CYS A 64 12.36 -19.24 -18.66
CA CYS A 64 12.45 -18.94 -20.09
C CYS A 64 12.65 -17.45 -20.30
N VAL A 65 13.39 -17.06 -21.35
CA VAL A 65 13.44 -15.66 -21.81
C VAL A 65 12.59 -15.53 -23.06
N TRP A 66 11.55 -14.69 -22.99
CA TRP A 66 10.67 -14.41 -24.13
C TRP A 66 10.57 -12.91 -24.36
N LYS A 67 10.90 -12.46 -25.59
CA LYS A 67 10.97 -11.03 -25.97
C LYS A 67 11.75 -10.15 -24.96
N GLY A 68 12.81 -10.70 -24.36
CA GLY A 68 13.65 -10.00 -23.39
C GLY A 68 13.13 -9.98 -21.95
N VAL A 69 12.00 -10.65 -21.66
CA VAL A 69 11.44 -10.79 -20.31
C VAL A 69 11.69 -12.21 -19.81
N THR A 70 12.12 -12.35 -18.56
CA THR A 70 12.33 -13.65 -17.90
C THR A 70 11.02 -14.14 -17.26
N HIS A 71 10.63 -15.37 -17.57
CA HIS A 71 9.46 -16.05 -17.04
C HIS A 71 9.86 -17.27 -16.22
N ALA A 72 9.16 -17.51 -15.12
CA ALA A 72 9.38 -18.70 -14.28
C ALA A 72 8.94 -19.99 -15.02
N PRO A 73 9.57 -21.14 -14.74
CA PRO A 73 9.09 -22.44 -15.22
C PRO A 73 7.60 -22.65 -14.90
N GLY A 74 6.82 -23.11 -15.89
CA GLY A 74 5.38 -23.30 -15.78
C GLY A 74 4.54 -22.03 -15.92
N ALA A 75 5.16 -20.84 -16.03
CA ALA A 75 4.42 -19.61 -16.25
C ALA A 75 3.71 -19.63 -17.60
N SER A 76 2.51 -19.03 -17.65
CA SER A 76 1.79 -18.81 -18.90
C SER A 76 1.38 -17.35 -19.04
N PHE A 77 1.62 -16.77 -20.21
CA PHE A 77 1.62 -15.33 -20.46
C PHE A 77 1.14 -14.99 -21.88
N PRO A 78 0.62 -13.77 -22.14
CA PRO A 78 0.14 -13.38 -23.46
C PRO A 78 1.24 -13.33 -24.52
N ALA A 79 0.95 -13.76 -25.76
CA ALA A 79 1.90 -13.68 -26.88
C ALA A 79 2.04 -12.26 -27.49
N GLY A 80 1.15 -11.35 -27.08
CA GLY A 80 1.13 -9.95 -27.52
C GLY A 80 0.51 -9.72 -28.91
N ASP A 81 -0.08 -10.76 -29.51
CA ASP A 81 -0.87 -10.69 -30.75
C ASP A 81 -2.38 -10.66 -30.50
N GLY A 82 -2.77 -10.61 -29.23
CA GLY A 82 -4.14 -10.42 -28.78
C GLY A 82 -4.99 -11.67 -28.64
N CYS A 83 -4.52 -12.85 -29.07
CA CYS A 83 -5.27 -14.09 -28.88
C CYS A 83 -4.43 -15.27 -28.43
N ASN A 84 -3.13 -15.28 -28.73
CA ASN A 84 -2.29 -16.42 -28.38
C ASN A 84 -1.70 -16.30 -26.98
N ARG A 85 -1.50 -17.46 -26.36
CA ARG A 85 -0.84 -17.57 -25.06
C ARG A 85 0.40 -18.41 -25.21
N CYS A 86 1.45 -18.00 -24.51
CA CYS A 86 2.70 -18.71 -24.41
C CYS A 86 2.81 -19.40 -23.05
N ALA A 87 3.56 -20.49 -23.01
CA ALA A 87 3.92 -21.22 -21.80
C ALA A 87 5.43 -21.41 -21.74
N CYS A 88 6.00 -21.18 -20.56
CA CYS A 88 7.40 -21.47 -20.27
C CYS A 88 7.53 -22.91 -19.75
N SER A 89 8.21 -23.76 -20.52
CA SER A 89 8.52 -25.13 -20.14
C SER A 89 9.68 -25.17 -19.14
N SER A 90 9.77 -26.23 -18.36
CA SER A 90 10.85 -26.42 -17.37
C SER A 90 12.24 -26.62 -17.98
N ASP A 91 12.31 -26.89 -19.28
CA ASP A 91 13.55 -26.99 -20.06
C ASP A 91 14.00 -25.64 -20.66
N GLY A 92 13.35 -24.54 -20.29
CA GLY A 92 13.66 -23.19 -20.77
C GLY A 92 13.05 -22.85 -22.13
N THR A 93 12.28 -23.75 -22.75
CA THR A 93 11.61 -23.50 -24.03
C THR A 93 10.30 -22.74 -23.86
N VAL A 94 9.92 -21.96 -24.86
CA VAL A 94 8.63 -21.26 -24.92
C VAL A 94 7.82 -21.84 -26.06
N ALA A 95 6.61 -22.29 -25.75
CA ALA A 95 5.62 -22.70 -26.75
C ALA A 95 4.43 -21.76 -26.66
N CYS A 96 3.99 -21.25 -27.81
CA CYS A 96 2.80 -20.42 -27.92
C CYS A 96 1.72 -21.16 -28.69
N THR A 97 0.45 -20.87 -28.40
CA THR A 97 -0.64 -21.25 -29.29
C THR A 97 -0.47 -20.53 -30.63
N GLU A 98 -0.89 -21.15 -31.73
CA GLU A 98 -0.88 -20.55 -33.08
C GLU A 98 -2.30 -20.44 -33.62
N MET A 99 -3.17 -19.78 -32.86
CA MET A 99 -4.50 -19.42 -33.31
C MET A 99 -4.39 -18.25 -34.28
N ALA A 100 -5.16 -18.31 -35.37
CA ALA A 100 -5.36 -17.14 -36.22
C ALA A 100 -6.14 -16.11 -35.40
N CYS A 101 -5.47 -15.03 -34.96
CA CYS A 101 -6.07 -13.96 -34.16
C CYS A 101 -7.04 -13.07 -34.95
N ALA A 102 -7.75 -13.62 -35.94
CA ALA A 102 -8.90 -12.96 -36.53
C ALA A 102 -9.99 -12.87 -35.44
N GLY A 103 -10.33 -11.66 -35.02
CA GLY A 103 -11.42 -11.41 -34.07
C GLY A 103 -10.99 -10.97 -32.65
N ALA A 104 -9.70 -10.90 -32.33
CA ALA A 104 -9.30 -10.30 -31.05
C ALA A 104 -9.57 -8.78 -31.07
N CYS A 105 -10.16 -8.27 -30.00
CA CYS A 105 -10.46 -6.86 -29.85
C CYS A 105 -9.39 -6.19 -29.00
N THR A 106 -9.14 -4.91 -29.23
CA THR A 106 -8.33 -4.08 -28.33
C THR A 106 -9.22 -3.01 -27.72
N TYR A 107 -9.26 -2.94 -26.39
CA TYR A 107 -9.99 -1.92 -25.64
C TYR A 107 -9.06 -1.30 -24.60
N ASP A 108 -8.92 0.03 -24.61
CA ASP A 108 -7.97 0.80 -23.79
C ASP A 108 -6.53 0.24 -23.76
N GLY A 109 -6.09 -0.27 -24.91
CA GLY A 109 -4.74 -0.83 -25.08
C GLY A 109 -4.57 -2.26 -24.56
N TYR A 110 -5.62 -2.87 -24.01
CA TYR A 110 -5.63 -4.27 -23.58
C TYR A 110 -6.31 -5.16 -24.63
N PRO A 111 -5.73 -6.34 -24.95
CA PRO A 111 -6.35 -7.29 -25.85
C PRO A 111 -7.37 -8.18 -25.14
N TYR A 112 -8.46 -8.50 -25.82
CA TYR A 112 -9.53 -9.38 -25.37
C TYR A 112 -9.90 -10.40 -26.46
N MET A 113 -10.24 -11.62 -26.05
CA MET A 113 -10.60 -12.71 -26.97
C MET A 113 -12.03 -12.57 -27.49
N PRO A 114 -12.36 -13.06 -28.70
CA PRO A 114 -13.74 -13.18 -29.14
C PRO A 114 -14.63 -13.86 -28.09
N GLY A 115 -15.76 -13.24 -27.77
CA GLY A 115 -16.71 -13.69 -26.76
C GLY A 115 -16.34 -13.36 -25.31
N GLU A 116 -15.17 -12.78 -25.06
CA GLU A 116 -14.77 -12.34 -23.72
C GLU A 116 -15.58 -11.12 -23.29
N SER A 117 -16.12 -11.16 -22.07
CA SER A 117 -16.76 -10.02 -21.41
C SER A 117 -15.83 -9.42 -20.37
N PHE A 118 -15.71 -8.09 -20.36
CA PHE A 118 -14.76 -7.34 -19.54
C PHE A 118 -15.33 -5.98 -19.10
N PRO A 119 -14.87 -5.39 -17.98
CA PRO A 119 -15.35 -4.08 -17.55
C PRO A 119 -14.89 -2.96 -18.50
N ALA A 120 -15.79 -2.01 -18.77
CA ALA A 120 -15.47 -0.77 -19.47
C ALA A 120 -14.65 0.19 -18.57
N SER A 121 -13.99 1.18 -19.16
CA SER A 121 -13.18 2.16 -18.41
C SER A 121 -13.99 3.19 -17.64
N ASP A 122 -15.29 3.30 -17.90
CA ASP A 122 -16.21 4.14 -17.13
C ASP A 122 -16.60 3.54 -15.77
N GLY A 123 -16.17 2.30 -15.49
CA GLY A 123 -16.35 1.64 -14.19
C GLY A 123 -17.77 1.13 -13.89
N CYS A 124 -18.72 1.29 -14.82
CA CYS A 124 -20.08 0.78 -14.65
C CYS A 124 -20.56 -0.10 -15.81
N ASN A 125 -20.04 0.13 -17.02
CA ASN A 125 -20.44 -0.63 -18.19
C ASN A 125 -19.60 -1.90 -18.35
N THR A 126 -20.14 -2.84 -19.13
CA THR A 126 -19.46 -4.08 -19.51
C THR A 126 -19.34 -4.14 -21.02
N CYS A 127 -18.15 -4.47 -21.49
CA CYS A 127 -17.86 -4.69 -22.90
C CYS A 127 -17.78 -6.19 -23.20
N THR A 128 -18.08 -6.55 -24.45
CA THR A 128 -17.87 -7.88 -24.99
C THR A 128 -17.13 -7.77 -26.32
N CYS A 129 -16.10 -8.58 -26.48
CA CYS A 129 -15.36 -8.63 -27.74
C CYS A 129 -16.11 -9.48 -28.78
N GLY A 130 -16.44 -8.88 -29.92
CA GLY A 130 -17.09 -9.54 -31.05
C GLY A 130 -16.12 -10.38 -31.88
N GLU A 131 -16.63 -11.39 -32.59
CA GLU A 131 -15.84 -12.21 -33.51
C GLU A 131 -15.22 -11.40 -34.68
N ASP A 132 -15.72 -10.19 -34.92
CA ASP A 132 -15.22 -9.26 -35.92
C ASP A 132 -14.08 -8.35 -35.41
N GLY A 133 -13.67 -8.50 -34.15
CA GLY A 133 -12.62 -7.71 -33.51
C GLY A 133 -13.11 -6.37 -32.96
N SER A 134 -14.42 -6.11 -32.96
CA SER A 134 -15.00 -4.92 -32.32
C SER A 134 -15.33 -5.16 -30.84
N ALA A 135 -15.04 -4.18 -29.98
CA ALA A 135 -15.52 -4.19 -28.60
C ALA A 135 -16.88 -3.49 -28.54
N ALA A 136 -17.93 -4.20 -28.14
CA ALA A 136 -19.26 -3.65 -27.95
C ALA A 136 -19.55 -3.54 -26.45
N CYS A 137 -19.84 -2.33 -25.97
CA CYS A 137 -20.10 -2.05 -24.56
C CYS A 137 -21.58 -1.75 -24.29
N THR A 138 -22.04 -2.06 -23.09
CA THR A 138 -23.30 -1.53 -22.59
C THR A 138 -23.22 -0.01 -22.50
N GLU A 139 -24.35 0.67 -22.69
CA GLU A 139 -24.46 2.14 -22.57
C GLU A 139 -25.44 2.48 -21.43
N GLU A 140 -25.17 1.93 -20.25
CA GLU A 140 -25.88 2.32 -19.03
C GLU A 140 -25.31 3.65 -18.52
N GLY A 141 -26.18 4.54 -18.07
CA GLY A 141 -25.75 5.81 -17.46
C GLY A 141 -25.00 5.52 -16.18
N CYS A 142 -23.68 5.76 -16.17
CA CYS A 142 -22.88 5.52 -14.98
C CYS A 142 -23.31 6.43 -13.83
N PRO A 143 -23.32 5.91 -12.58
CA PRO A 143 -23.54 6.73 -11.42
C PRO A 143 -22.53 7.88 -11.36
N GLU A 144 -22.99 9.11 -11.54
CA GLU A 144 -22.16 10.28 -11.29
C GLU A 144 -21.99 10.44 -9.78
N GLY A 145 -20.72 10.37 -9.33
CA GLY A 145 -20.33 10.83 -8.00
C GLY A 145 -20.53 12.34 -7.86
N CYS A 146 -20.37 12.85 -6.65
CA CYS A 146 -20.53 14.26 -6.33
C CYS A 146 -19.34 14.78 -5.54
N THR A 147 -19.10 16.08 -5.61
CA THR A 147 -18.05 16.75 -4.84
C THR A 147 -18.68 17.64 -3.77
N TYR A 148 -18.25 17.46 -2.52
CA TYR A 148 -18.70 18.28 -1.40
C TYR A 148 -17.51 18.66 -0.52
N GLY A 149 -17.32 19.96 -0.27
CA GLY A 149 -16.18 20.45 0.51
C GLY A 149 -14.80 20.12 -0.08
N GLY A 150 -14.71 19.86 -1.40
CA GLY A 150 -13.48 19.44 -2.07
C GLY A 150 -13.17 17.94 -1.98
N VAL A 151 -14.06 17.14 -1.39
CA VAL A 151 -13.96 15.67 -1.34
C VAL A 151 -14.91 15.04 -2.34
N GLU A 152 -14.46 14.01 -3.05
CA GLU A 152 -15.28 13.22 -3.97
C GLU A 152 -15.99 12.07 -3.24
N TYR A 153 -17.27 11.90 -3.55
CA TYR A 153 -18.16 10.87 -3.00
C TYR A 153 -18.80 10.07 -4.12
N GLN A 154 -18.99 8.77 -3.91
CA GLN A 154 -19.73 7.91 -4.82
C GLN A 154 -21.24 8.13 -4.68
N GLN A 155 -21.99 7.88 -5.74
CA GLN A 155 -23.45 7.93 -5.69
C GLN A 155 -23.97 7.03 -4.56
N GLY A 156 -24.85 7.58 -3.71
CA GLY A 156 -25.42 6.89 -2.56
C GLY A 156 -24.60 7.01 -1.26
N ASP A 157 -23.36 7.53 -1.31
CA ASP A 157 -22.58 7.79 -0.11
C ASP A 157 -23.31 8.78 0.81
N SER A 158 -23.20 8.53 2.13
CA SER A 158 -23.69 9.43 3.17
C SER A 158 -22.52 9.96 4.00
N PHE A 159 -22.47 11.28 4.20
CA PHE A 159 -21.35 11.98 4.81
C PHE A 159 -21.80 13.17 5.66
N GLY A 160 -20.92 13.68 6.52
CA GLY A 160 -21.20 14.86 7.35
C GLY A 160 -21.21 16.14 6.52
N SER A 161 -22.17 17.03 6.78
CA SER A 161 -22.17 18.40 6.27
C SER A 161 -21.01 19.21 6.85
N LEU A 162 -20.58 20.25 6.14
CA LEU A 162 -19.55 21.19 6.62
C LEU A 162 -19.99 21.98 7.86
N ASP A 163 -21.29 22.03 8.15
CA ASP A 163 -21.83 22.59 9.39
C ASP A 163 -21.63 21.69 10.63
N GLY A 164 -21.08 20.48 10.45
CA GLY A 164 -20.79 19.54 11.53
C GLY A 164 -22.01 18.95 12.23
N CYS A 165 -23.21 19.07 11.65
CA CYS A 165 -24.47 18.73 12.29
C CYS A 165 -25.44 18.01 11.35
N ASN A 166 -25.56 18.49 10.11
CA ASN A 166 -26.37 17.85 9.08
C ASN A 166 -25.64 16.66 8.47
N THR A 167 -26.42 15.76 7.87
CA THR A 167 -25.91 14.64 7.08
C THR A 167 -26.30 14.86 5.64
N CYS A 168 -25.35 14.70 4.74
CA CYS A 168 -25.52 14.81 3.31
C CYS A 168 -25.47 13.43 2.65
N THR A 169 -26.09 13.33 1.48
CA THR A 169 -26.08 12.15 0.64
C THR A 169 -25.79 12.55 -0.80
N CYS A 170 -24.93 11.78 -1.45
CA CYS A 170 -24.66 11.91 -2.88
C CYS A 170 -25.86 11.38 -3.69
N THR A 171 -26.59 12.27 -4.36
CA THR A 171 -27.82 11.90 -5.08
C THR A 171 -27.52 11.43 -6.50
N PRO A 172 -28.45 10.69 -7.14
CA PRO A 172 -28.35 10.42 -8.56
C PRO A 172 -28.15 11.69 -9.39
N GLY A 173 -27.22 11.66 -10.36
CA GLY A 173 -26.86 12.81 -11.20
C GLY A 173 -25.88 13.80 -10.58
N GLY A 174 -25.03 13.35 -9.64
CA GLY A 174 -23.93 14.14 -9.09
C GLY A 174 -24.32 15.26 -8.11
N GLY A 175 -25.57 15.30 -7.67
CA GLY A 175 -26.06 16.27 -6.69
C GLY A 175 -25.70 15.92 -5.25
N VAL A 176 -25.83 16.89 -4.35
CA VAL A 176 -25.71 16.70 -2.90
C VAL A 176 -27.00 17.15 -2.23
N ALA A 177 -27.63 16.25 -1.47
CA ALA A 177 -28.79 16.58 -0.65
C ALA A 177 -28.46 16.40 0.82
N CYS A 178 -28.68 17.43 1.63
CA CYS A 178 -28.42 17.40 3.06
C CYS A 178 -29.72 17.44 3.87
N THR A 179 -29.71 16.84 5.06
CA THR A 179 -30.75 17.10 6.05
C THR A 179 -30.79 18.60 6.37
N GLU A 180 -31.96 19.10 6.74
CA GLU A 180 -32.14 20.48 7.21
C GLU A 180 -32.58 20.47 8.68
N ARG A 181 -31.77 19.85 9.57
CA ARG A 181 -32.01 19.99 11.01
C ARG A 181 -31.51 21.35 11.46
N TYR A 182 -32.28 21.99 12.34
CA TYR A 182 -31.79 23.16 13.06
C TYR A 182 -30.54 22.74 13.83
N CYS A 183 -29.38 23.26 13.42
CA CYS A 183 -28.13 22.85 14.02
C CYS A 183 -27.90 23.45 15.39
N GLY A 184 -28.70 24.46 15.78
CA GLY A 184 -28.59 25.13 17.06
C GLY A 184 -27.17 25.58 17.36
N CYS A 185 -27.00 26.04 18.58
CA CYS A 185 -25.69 26.24 19.13
C CYS A 185 -25.22 24.97 19.81
N ASP A 186 -24.14 24.38 19.30
CA ASP A 186 -23.39 23.36 20.03
C ASP A 186 -21.97 23.90 20.28
N PRO A 187 -21.74 24.56 21.42
CA PRO A 187 -20.41 25.04 21.81
C PRO A 187 -19.32 23.97 21.77
N SER A 188 -19.68 22.67 21.84
CA SER A 188 -18.70 21.58 21.73
C SER A 188 -18.23 21.31 20.29
N ARG A 189 -18.93 21.83 19.27
CA ARG A 189 -18.60 21.67 17.84
C ARG A 189 -18.02 22.93 17.20
N GLU A 190 -18.08 24.06 17.88
CA GLU A 190 -17.52 25.33 17.39
C GLU A 190 -16.04 25.47 17.80
N TRP A 191 -15.18 24.66 17.20
CA TRP A 191 -13.74 24.62 17.52
C TRP A 191 -13.03 25.99 17.39
N TRP A 192 -13.58 26.90 16.58
CA TRP A 192 -13.06 28.27 16.36
C TRP A 192 -13.58 29.30 17.37
N ARG A 193 -14.32 28.86 18.40
CA ARG A 193 -14.87 29.71 19.46
C ARG A 193 -14.55 29.13 20.83
N GLN A 194 -14.30 30.01 21.78
CA GLN A 194 -14.26 29.66 23.19
C GLN A 194 -15.29 30.49 23.95
N TYR A 195 -16.36 29.83 24.39
CA TYR A 195 -17.40 30.45 25.20
C TYR A 195 -16.93 30.58 26.65
N VAL A 196 -17.12 31.77 27.22
CA VAL A 196 -16.90 32.01 28.65
C VAL A 196 -18.15 31.61 29.44
N THR A 197 -19.32 31.89 28.88
CA THR A 197 -20.62 31.47 29.43
C THR A 197 -21.62 31.26 28.31
N THR A 198 -22.57 30.36 28.54
CA THR A 198 -23.71 30.09 27.66
C THR A 198 -25.00 30.75 28.17
N SER A 199 -24.93 31.48 29.29
CA SER A 199 -26.07 32.20 29.86
C SER A 199 -26.22 33.59 29.24
N PRO A 200 -27.37 33.90 28.61
CA PRO A 200 -27.62 35.24 28.05
C PRO A 200 -27.58 36.35 29.12
N GLU A 201 -28.01 36.05 30.34
CA GLU A 201 -28.01 37.01 31.45
C GLU A 201 -26.59 37.34 31.91
N GLU A 202 -25.70 36.34 31.96
CA GLU A 202 -24.29 36.54 32.30
C GLU A 202 -23.56 37.30 31.18
N CYS A 203 -23.90 37.01 29.91
CA CYS A 203 -23.36 37.73 28.77
C CYS A 203 -23.71 39.22 28.76
N ALA A 204 -24.87 39.60 29.30
CA ALA A 204 -25.28 41.00 29.35
C ALA A 204 -24.46 41.85 30.35
N VAL A 205 -23.75 41.20 31.29
CA VAL A 205 -23.05 41.89 32.39
C VAL A 205 -21.54 41.66 32.40
N ILE A 206 -21.04 40.70 31.62
CA ILE A 206 -19.61 40.43 31.52
C ILE A 206 -18.92 41.43 30.57
N ASP A 207 -17.79 42.00 31.01
CA ASP A 207 -16.92 42.82 30.16
C ASP A 207 -15.84 41.91 29.55
N LEU A 208 -16.07 41.48 28.31
CA LEU A 208 -15.24 40.48 27.66
C LEU A 208 -14.07 41.13 26.91
N ALA A 209 -12.85 40.79 27.30
CA ALA A 209 -11.63 41.20 26.60
C ALA A 209 -10.96 39.98 25.93
N CYS A 210 -10.95 39.97 24.60
CA CYS A 210 -10.26 38.95 23.80
C CYS A 210 -8.83 39.42 23.44
N THR A 211 -7.87 38.49 23.45
CA THR A 211 -6.45 38.77 23.16
C THR A 211 -5.94 37.88 22.04
N GLY A 212 -4.86 38.27 21.35
CA GLY A 212 -4.20 37.39 20.37
C GLY A 212 -5.01 37.15 19.10
N GLY A 213 -5.40 38.22 18.40
CA GLY A 213 -6.12 38.14 17.12
C GLY A 213 -7.60 37.77 17.23
N LEU A 214 -8.09 37.47 18.44
CA LEU A 214 -9.47 37.09 18.73
C LEU A 214 -10.41 38.30 18.81
N THR A 215 -11.67 38.10 18.42
CA THR A 215 -12.77 39.08 18.56
C THR A 215 -13.84 38.56 19.52
N SER A 216 -14.52 39.48 20.21
CA SER A 216 -15.65 39.13 21.08
C SER A 216 -16.85 38.68 20.25
N VAL A 217 -17.46 37.57 20.63
CA VAL A 217 -18.74 37.09 20.08
C VAL A 217 -19.78 37.03 21.19
N SER A 218 -21.01 37.40 20.86
CA SER A 218 -22.19 37.20 21.71
C SER A 218 -23.36 36.82 20.81
N ASN A 219 -23.88 35.62 20.97
CA ASN A 219 -24.94 35.05 20.15
C ASN A 219 -25.89 34.19 21.02
N GLU A 220 -26.78 33.43 20.40
CA GLU A 220 -27.71 32.56 21.12
C GLU A 220 -27.01 31.41 21.87
N CYS A 221 -25.75 31.10 21.55
CA CYS A 221 -24.93 30.08 22.20
C CYS A 221 -24.33 30.59 23.52
N GLY A 222 -24.19 31.90 23.68
CA GLY A 222 -23.44 32.52 24.76
C GLY A 222 -22.52 33.63 24.26
N CYS A 223 -21.50 33.94 25.07
CA CYS A 223 -20.51 34.95 24.76
C CYS A 223 -19.11 34.45 25.11
N GLY A 224 -18.14 34.91 24.34
CA GLY A 224 -16.77 34.46 24.41
C GLY A 224 -15.93 35.03 23.28
N CYS A 225 -14.80 34.41 23.01
CA CYS A 225 -13.86 34.90 21.99
C CYS A 225 -13.86 33.96 20.78
N GLU A 226 -13.95 34.53 19.58
CA GLU A 226 -13.85 33.81 18.31
C GLU A 226 -12.60 34.23 17.54
N GLN A 227 -12.03 33.29 16.79
CA GLN A 227 -10.91 33.59 15.88
C GLN A 227 -11.42 33.98 14.48
N ASP A 228 -10.51 34.53 13.67
CA ASP A 228 -10.83 34.95 12.31
C ASP A 228 -11.34 33.77 11.45
N PRO A 229 -12.45 33.92 10.70
CA PRO A 229 -13.01 32.86 9.85
C PRO A 229 -12.06 32.34 8.76
N SER A 230 -11.02 33.10 8.39
CA SER A 230 -10.01 32.67 7.42
C SER A 230 -9.03 31.63 7.97
N CYS A 231 -9.03 31.39 9.29
CA CYS A 231 -8.18 30.38 9.92
C CYS A 231 -8.68 28.95 9.62
N PRO A 232 -7.85 28.06 9.05
CA PRO A 232 -8.22 26.66 8.84
C PRO A 232 -8.31 25.89 10.17
N PRO A 233 -9.06 24.77 10.23
CA PRO A 233 -9.13 23.90 11.42
C PRO A 233 -7.76 23.38 11.88
N SER A 234 -6.86 23.12 10.93
CA SER A 234 -5.49 22.72 11.22
C SER A 234 -4.50 23.31 10.23
N PHE A 235 -3.25 23.41 10.66
CA PHE A 235 -2.08 23.68 9.83
C PHE A 235 -1.19 22.44 9.84
N ASP A 236 -0.88 21.91 8.65
CA ASP A 236 0.10 20.83 8.49
C ASP A 236 1.51 21.43 8.42
N CYS A 237 2.25 21.33 9.51
CA CYS A 237 3.59 21.89 9.67
C CYS A 237 4.66 20.80 9.68
N LYS A 238 4.38 19.64 9.07
CA LYS A 238 5.32 18.54 8.93
C LYS A 238 6.36 18.82 7.84
N PRO A 239 7.60 18.30 7.98
CA PRO A 239 8.61 18.42 6.93
C PRO A 239 8.10 17.90 5.57
N PRO A 240 8.40 18.61 4.45
CA PRO A 240 9.34 19.73 4.32
C PRO A 240 8.71 21.11 4.59
N LEU A 241 7.43 21.18 4.97
CA LEU A 241 6.75 22.45 5.18
C LEU A 241 7.21 23.09 6.50
N ALA A 242 7.80 24.28 6.42
CA ALA A 242 8.18 25.06 7.59
C ALA A 242 7.12 26.15 7.84
N CYS A 243 6.34 25.98 8.91
CA CYS A 243 5.40 26.99 9.36
C CYS A 243 6.08 28.03 10.28
N ASP A 244 5.65 29.29 10.19
CA ASP A 244 5.91 30.28 11.25
C ASP A 244 4.90 30.07 12.38
N LEU A 245 5.31 29.30 13.40
CA LEU A 245 4.45 28.93 14.52
C LEU A 245 4.02 30.15 15.34
N ASP A 246 4.88 31.17 15.48
CA ASP A 246 4.58 32.37 16.27
C ASP A 246 3.59 33.27 15.54
N GLU A 247 3.62 33.31 14.20
CA GLU A 247 2.60 33.98 13.40
C GLU A 247 1.27 33.23 13.47
N ILE A 248 1.28 31.91 13.26
CA ILE A 248 0.07 31.07 13.31
C ILE A 248 -0.62 31.22 14.67
N GLN A 249 0.13 31.10 15.76
CA GLN A 249 -0.45 31.13 17.10
C GLN A 249 -0.94 32.52 17.52
N ARG A 250 -0.44 33.60 16.89
CA ARG A 250 -0.96 34.96 17.08
C ARG A 250 -2.20 35.26 16.24
N ARG A 251 -2.34 34.63 15.07
CA ARG A 251 -3.44 34.90 14.13
C ARG A 251 -4.62 33.93 14.29
N CYS A 252 -4.30 32.66 14.53
CA CYS A 252 -5.23 31.53 14.55
C CYS A 252 -5.01 30.67 15.81
N PRO A 253 -5.21 31.23 17.02
CA PRO A 253 -4.83 30.58 18.27
C PRO A 253 -5.63 29.31 18.60
N TYR A 254 -6.80 29.08 17.99
CA TYR A 254 -7.59 27.86 18.19
C TYR A 254 -7.41 26.81 17.10
N SER A 255 -6.66 27.10 16.03
CA SER A 255 -6.33 26.11 15.01
C SER A 255 -5.34 25.07 15.55
N ALA A 256 -5.57 23.79 15.23
CA ALA A 256 -4.61 22.74 15.55
C ALA A 256 -3.33 22.90 14.71
N ILE A 257 -2.18 22.54 15.29
CA ILE A 257 -0.89 22.55 14.58
C ILE A 257 -0.37 21.12 14.57
N ASP A 258 -0.36 20.51 13.39
CA ASP A 258 0.18 19.17 13.18
C ASP A 258 1.68 19.30 12.89
N ARG A 259 2.53 18.76 13.76
CA ARG A 259 4.00 18.81 13.66
C ARG A 259 4.60 17.47 13.26
#